data_AF-A0A1V5Q396-F1
#
_entry.id   AF-A0A1V5Q396-F1
#
_cell.length_a   1.000
_cell.length_b   1.000
_cell.length_c   1.000
_cell.angle_alpha   90.00
_cell.angle_beta   90.00
_cell.angle_gamma   90.00
#
_symmetry.space_group_name_H-M   'P 1'
#
loop_
_entity.id
_entity.type
_entity.pdbx_description
1 polymer ?
#
loop_
_entity_poly.entity_id
_entity_poly.type
_entity_poly.pdbx_seq_one_letter_code
_entity_poly.pdbx_strand_id
1 'polypeptide(L)'
;MICHHTVGSRRIRGDFLNHKIFLTKQHVVMAVVQYCADHNDDMPGLAKMLDNGAMSIVEFADEMIMEFIRYAYDKQMEKGSIRSHLMQNNMLDDSQKAAYGRIQKYAQKYRDREADWRLGNGDPLDKESLELLRGLSMDSIEAKKAGYQLNDMQFFELTQLMEVRILKSFVEHRLENSKKVSNTAFREMYDEYEKFIEKLIPSEKSTPEEVVFNTIAYWVLEWKYPMSTFYDIALLDEQESLGDIDSRQVCAICGDTIIPQDHGNVYTHSRFIKQRPSLVKKVICNKAKMTLDAEFYSFTLSQYLIIKSLMMNFYCADASSGDLLIDWFVRETTIDDWADFLKEYDLFSAYNKKEWTDQRIRKVRDLIKMMTIK
;
A
#
# COMPACT_ATOMS: atom_id res chain seq x y z
N MET A 1 38.58 -4.03 -5.13
CA MET A 1 39.12 -3.04 -6.08
C MET A 1 38.16 -1.86 -6.04
N ILE A 2 38.59 -0.75 -5.44
CA ILE A 2 37.75 0.38 -5.01
C ILE A 2 37.51 1.29 -6.21
N CYS A 3 36.25 1.45 -6.64
CA CYS A 3 35.87 2.43 -7.66
C CYS A 3 35.45 3.75 -6.98
N HIS A 4 36.38 4.70 -6.94
CA HIS A 4 36.10 6.11 -6.80
C HIS A 4 35.54 6.66 -8.11
N HIS A 5 34.33 7.23 -8.13
CA HIS A 5 33.99 8.26 -9.11
C HIS A 5 33.06 9.35 -8.54
N THR A 6 33.69 10.50 -8.33
CA THR A 6 33.26 11.87 -8.69
C THR A 6 31.89 12.39 -8.21
N VAL A 7 31.93 13.05 -7.04
CA VAL A 7 30.93 14.03 -6.60
C VAL A 7 31.26 15.39 -7.23
N GLY A 8 30.43 15.84 -8.18
CA GLY A 8 30.47 17.19 -8.74
C GLY A 8 29.65 18.17 -7.90
N SER A 9 30.32 19.18 -7.36
CA SER A 9 29.75 20.25 -6.52
C SER A 9 28.54 20.97 -7.14
N ARG A 10 27.39 20.89 -6.46
CA ARG A 10 26.37 21.95 -6.44
C ARG A 10 26.07 22.28 -4.96
N ARG A 11 26.31 23.54 -4.59
CA ARG A 11 25.99 24.24 -3.32
C ARG A 11 24.81 23.61 -2.56
N ILE A 12 24.98 22.88 -1.45
CA ILE A 12 25.31 23.29 -0.06
C ILE A 12 24.47 24.47 0.47
N ARG A 13 23.21 24.18 0.81
CA ARG A 13 22.45 24.67 1.99
C ARG A 13 21.06 23.99 1.98
N GLY A 14 21.06 22.68 2.25
CA GLY A 14 19.85 21.83 2.28
C GLY A 14 20.16 20.35 2.58
N ASP A 15 21.40 19.91 2.32
CA ASP A 15 21.74 18.49 2.16
C ASP A 15 21.96 17.66 3.43
N PHE A 16 21.75 18.20 4.64
CA PHE A 16 21.98 17.43 5.88
C PHE A 16 20.76 16.62 6.35
N LEU A 17 19.52 17.05 6.05
CA LEU A 17 18.32 16.32 6.50
C LEU A 17 18.07 15.03 5.72
N ASN A 18 18.50 14.94 4.46
CA ASN A 18 18.17 13.78 3.61
C ASN A 18 19.19 12.62 3.69
N HIS A 19 20.20 12.71 4.58
CA HIS A 19 21.27 11.70 4.64
C HIS A 19 20.77 10.33 5.11
N LYS A 20 19.84 10.28 6.07
CA LYS A 20 19.31 9.02 6.62
C LYS A 20 18.46 8.28 5.60
N ILE A 21 17.53 8.98 4.95
CA ILE A 21 16.72 8.43 3.86
C ILE A 21 17.63 7.97 2.72
N PHE A 22 18.64 8.75 2.35
CA PHE A 22 19.62 8.37 1.35
C PHE A 22 20.36 7.07 1.72
N LEU A 23 20.85 6.95 2.97
CA LEU A 23 21.50 5.73 3.45
C LEU A 23 20.55 4.53 3.40
N THR A 24 19.30 4.69 3.81
CA THR A 24 18.29 3.62 3.70
C THR A 24 18.10 3.20 2.25
N LYS A 25 18.00 4.13 1.30
CA LYS A 25 17.92 3.80 -0.13
C LYS A 25 19.15 3.02 -0.60
N GLN A 26 20.36 3.36 -0.14
CA GLN A 26 21.57 2.59 -0.46
C GLN A 26 21.49 1.16 0.06
N HIS A 27 21.00 0.96 1.28
CA HIS A 27 20.75 -0.39 1.80
C HIS A 27 19.71 -1.16 0.97
N VAL A 28 18.65 -0.50 0.51
CA VAL A 28 17.66 -1.13 -0.39
C VAL A 28 18.31 -1.59 -1.69
N VAL A 29 19.12 -0.73 -2.32
CA VAL A 29 19.87 -1.09 -3.53
C VAL A 29 20.83 -2.25 -3.28
N MET A 30 21.54 -2.23 -2.14
CA MET A 30 22.42 -3.33 -1.75
C MET A 30 21.66 -4.65 -1.54
N ALA A 31 20.47 -4.60 -0.94
CA ALA A 31 19.62 -5.78 -0.77
C ALA A 31 19.23 -6.39 -2.12
N VAL A 32 18.86 -5.55 -3.10
CA VAL A 32 18.56 -6.00 -4.47
C VAL A 32 19.79 -6.63 -5.13
N VAL A 33 20.97 -6.00 -4.99
CA VAL A 33 22.22 -6.53 -5.54
C VAL A 33 22.58 -7.88 -4.92
N GLN A 34 22.46 -8.02 -3.60
CA GLN A 34 22.72 -9.27 -2.91
C GLN A 34 21.76 -10.36 -3.37
N TYR A 35 20.45 -10.06 -3.43
CA TYR A 35 19.45 -10.98 -3.96
C TYR A 35 19.79 -11.45 -5.37
N CYS A 36 20.19 -10.53 -6.25
CA CYS A 36 20.59 -10.88 -7.61
C CYS A 36 21.86 -11.74 -7.66
N ALA A 37 22.83 -11.50 -6.77
CA ALA A 37 24.05 -12.29 -6.69
C ALA A 37 23.75 -13.72 -6.23
N ASP A 38 22.87 -13.87 -5.23
CA ASP A 38 22.48 -15.17 -4.67
C ASP A 38 21.73 -16.05 -5.69
N HIS A 39 21.06 -15.43 -6.66
CA HIS A 39 20.31 -16.13 -7.71
C HIS A 39 21.00 -16.06 -9.08
N ASN A 40 22.27 -15.64 -9.17
CA ASN A 40 22.91 -15.42 -10.46
C ASN A 40 23.12 -16.72 -11.26
N ASP A 41 23.28 -17.86 -10.58
CA ASP A 41 23.45 -19.16 -11.23
C ASP A 41 22.16 -19.64 -11.92
N ASP A 42 21.00 -19.42 -11.29
CA ASP A 42 19.70 -19.83 -11.82
C ASP A 42 19.05 -18.76 -12.72
N MET A 43 19.35 -17.48 -12.46
CA MET A 43 18.78 -16.32 -13.15
C MET A 43 19.88 -15.33 -13.59
N PRO A 44 20.73 -15.72 -14.57
CA PRO A 44 21.86 -14.88 -14.98
C PRO A 44 21.38 -13.55 -15.56
N GLY A 45 21.97 -12.45 -15.06
CA GLY A 45 21.63 -11.10 -15.50
C GLY A 45 20.39 -10.49 -14.83
N LEU A 46 19.89 -11.10 -13.74
CA LEU A 46 18.70 -10.65 -13.01
C LEU A 46 18.74 -9.15 -12.66
N ALA A 47 19.87 -8.62 -12.19
CA ALA A 47 19.98 -7.19 -11.86
C ALA A 47 19.63 -6.27 -13.04
N LYS A 48 20.09 -6.61 -14.25
CA LYS A 48 19.77 -5.85 -15.47
C LYS A 48 18.30 -6.05 -15.87
N MET A 49 17.75 -7.24 -15.67
CA MET A 49 16.34 -7.52 -15.92
C MET A 49 15.44 -6.69 -15.00
N LEU A 50 15.75 -6.65 -13.71
CA LEU A 50 15.01 -5.86 -12.72
C LEU A 50 15.02 -4.38 -13.09
N ASP A 51 16.20 -3.81 -13.36
CA ASP A 51 16.32 -2.36 -13.63
C ASP A 51 15.60 -1.91 -14.92
N ASN A 52 15.45 -2.80 -15.91
CA ASN A 52 14.71 -2.54 -17.15
C ASN A 52 13.27 -3.09 -17.14
N GLY A 53 12.83 -3.66 -16.02
CA GLY A 53 11.61 -4.43 -15.91
C GLY A 53 10.38 -3.61 -15.52
N ALA A 54 9.62 -4.16 -14.59
CA ALA A 54 8.39 -3.57 -14.06
C ALA A 54 8.60 -2.12 -13.61
N MET A 55 9.69 -1.86 -12.89
CA MET A 55 10.19 -0.55 -12.46
C MET A 55 11.71 -0.60 -12.32
N SER A 56 12.38 0.55 -12.33
CA SER A 56 13.80 0.65 -12.04
C SER A 56 14.11 0.34 -10.56
N ILE A 57 15.37 0.03 -10.27
CA ILE A 57 15.79 -0.25 -8.89
C ILE A 57 15.64 1.01 -8.00
N VAL A 58 15.82 2.19 -8.59
CA VAL A 58 15.64 3.48 -7.88
C VAL A 58 14.17 3.70 -7.52
N GLU A 59 13.25 3.46 -8.46
CA GLU A 59 11.81 3.54 -8.19
C GLU A 59 11.40 2.53 -7.11
N PHE A 60 11.92 1.30 -7.17
CA PHE A 60 11.68 0.31 -6.12
C PHE A 60 12.21 0.76 -4.75
N ALA A 61 13.38 1.41 -4.71
CA ALA A 61 13.91 1.95 -3.46
C ALA A 61 13.00 3.03 -2.87
N ASP A 62 12.43 3.91 -3.69
CA ASP A 62 11.45 4.91 -3.26
C ASP A 62 10.18 4.25 -2.69
N GLU A 63 9.66 3.21 -3.37
CA GLU A 63 8.51 2.46 -2.85
C GLU A 63 8.80 1.78 -1.50
N MET A 64 10.03 1.30 -1.29
CA MET A 64 10.45 0.73 -0.01
C MET A 64 10.55 1.78 1.10
N ILE A 65 11.00 3.00 0.80
CA ILE A 65 10.97 4.09 1.79
C ILE A 65 9.52 4.41 2.19
N MET A 66 8.57 4.42 1.25
CA MET A 66 7.15 4.62 1.58
C MET A 66 6.62 3.53 2.54
N GLU A 67 6.99 2.27 2.33
CA GLU A 67 6.66 1.17 3.25
C GLU A 67 7.26 1.37 4.65
N PHE A 68 8.53 1.80 4.72
CA PHE A 68 9.21 2.04 5.99
C PHE A 68 8.63 3.23 6.75
N ILE A 69 8.26 4.32 6.04
CA ILE A 69 7.57 5.47 6.63
C ILE A 69 6.23 5.03 7.24
N ARG A 70 5.45 4.22 6.52
CA ARG A 70 4.19 3.68 7.06
C ARG A 70 4.44 2.87 8.34
N TYR A 71 5.42 1.98 8.32
CA TYR A 71 5.77 1.17 9.49
C TYR A 71 6.23 2.02 10.68
N ALA A 72 7.10 3.00 10.43
CA ALA A 72 7.62 3.90 11.44
C ALA A 72 6.51 4.77 12.06
N TYR A 73 5.58 5.27 11.24
CA TYR A 73 4.40 6.00 11.71
C TYR A 73 3.57 5.15 12.69
N ASP A 74 3.31 3.88 12.36
CA ASP A 74 2.51 2.99 13.22
C ASP A 74 3.20 2.65 14.57
N LYS A 75 4.53 2.71 14.62
CA LYS A 75 5.34 2.44 15.81
C LYS A 75 5.55 3.68 16.68
N GLN A 76 5.77 4.85 16.08
CA GLN A 76 6.14 6.07 16.81
C GLN A 76 4.95 6.92 17.26
N MET A 77 3.85 6.92 16.52
CA MET A 77 2.75 7.86 16.80
C MET A 77 1.98 7.50 18.06
N GLU A 78 1.56 8.53 18.81
CA GLU A 78 0.81 8.36 20.03
C GLU A 78 -0.48 7.57 19.79
N LYS A 79 -0.79 6.68 20.73
CA LYS A 79 -2.00 5.87 20.69
C LYS A 79 -2.94 6.32 21.78
N GLY A 80 -4.20 6.50 21.41
CA GLY A 80 -5.28 6.88 22.29
C GLY A 80 -6.48 5.95 22.16
N SER A 81 -7.35 5.99 23.17
CA SER A 81 -8.65 5.31 23.08
C SER A 81 -9.52 5.96 21.99
N ILE A 82 -10.47 5.19 21.43
CA ILE A 82 -11.49 5.73 20.51
C ILE A 82 -12.19 6.95 21.12
N ARG A 83 -12.47 6.94 22.43
CA ARG A 83 -13.08 8.10 23.11
C ARG A 83 -12.21 9.34 23.03
N SER A 84 -10.89 9.19 23.20
CA SER A 84 -9.93 10.30 23.07
C SER A 84 -10.00 10.91 21.68
N HIS A 85 -9.95 10.05 20.65
CA HIS A 85 -10.06 10.46 19.25
C HIS A 85 -11.38 11.17 18.95
N LEU A 86 -12.51 10.65 19.44
CA LEU A 86 -13.81 11.30 19.28
C LEU A 86 -13.87 12.68 19.96
N MET A 87 -13.24 12.82 21.13
CA MET A 87 -13.15 14.11 21.81
C MET A 87 -12.29 15.10 21.03
N GLN A 88 -11.12 14.67 20.55
CA GLN A 88 -10.20 15.51 19.77
C GLN A 88 -10.81 15.96 18.44
N ASN A 89 -11.63 15.12 17.81
CA ASN A 89 -12.28 15.42 16.53
C ASN A 89 -13.68 16.08 16.69
N ASN A 90 -14.08 16.49 17.89
CA ASN A 90 -15.39 17.10 18.19
C ASN A 90 -16.61 16.22 17.79
N MET A 91 -16.49 14.89 17.93
CA MET A 91 -17.50 13.89 17.54
C MET A 91 -18.17 13.23 18.74
N LEU A 92 -18.71 14.03 19.67
CA LEU A 92 -19.14 13.57 21.00
C LEU A 92 -20.61 13.17 21.12
N ASP A 93 -21.40 13.26 20.05
CA ASP A 93 -22.82 12.90 20.14
C ASP A 93 -23.01 11.38 20.34
N ASP A 94 -24.05 10.99 21.07
CA ASP A 94 -24.27 9.58 21.42
C ASP A 94 -24.61 8.71 20.19
N SER A 95 -25.14 9.32 19.12
CA SER A 95 -25.38 8.64 17.84
C SER A 95 -24.08 8.34 17.11
N GLN A 96 -23.10 9.24 17.17
CA GLN A 96 -21.75 9.08 16.64
C GLN A 96 -21.02 8.00 17.41
N LYS A 97 -21.01 8.03 18.75
CA LYS A 97 -20.41 6.96 19.57
C LYS A 97 -20.99 5.58 19.23
N ALA A 98 -22.32 5.49 19.09
CA ALA A 98 -22.99 4.25 18.70
C ALA A 98 -22.66 3.85 17.25
N ALA A 99 -22.53 4.81 16.33
CA ALA A 99 -22.08 4.56 14.98
C ALA A 99 -20.67 3.96 15.00
N TYR A 100 -19.70 4.63 15.63
CA TYR A 100 -18.32 4.17 15.80
C TYR A 100 -18.21 2.75 16.35
N GLY A 101 -18.94 2.44 17.42
CA GLY A 101 -18.98 1.08 17.95
C GLY A 101 -19.47 0.03 16.94
N ARG A 102 -20.34 0.41 15.99
CA ARG A 102 -20.76 -0.47 14.88
C ARG A 102 -19.68 -0.61 13.81
N ILE A 103 -19.00 0.45 13.38
CA ILE A 103 -17.94 0.33 12.35
C ILE A 103 -16.73 -0.37 12.92
N GLN A 104 -16.39 -0.16 14.18
CA GLN A 104 -15.30 -0.90 14.80
C GLN A 104 -15.59 -2.41 14.77
N LYS A 105 -16.78 -2.84 15.20
CA LYS A 105 -17.20 -4.24 15.09
C LYS A 105 -17.21 -4.73 13.64
N TYR A 106 -17.63 -3.86 12.72
CA TYR A 106 -17.65 -4.15 11.29
C TYR A 106 -16.24 -4.36 10.73
N ALA A 107 -15.33 -3.40 10.91
CA ALA A 107 -13.94 -3.49 10.50
C ALA A 107 -13.23 -4.69 11.14
N GLN A 108 -13.45 -4.91 12.46
CA GLN A 108 -12.90 -6.07 13.16
C GLN A 108 -13.40 -7.38 12.57
N LYS A 109 -14.69 -7.51 12.24
CA LYS A 109 -15.24 -8.69 11.56
C LYS A 109 -14.50 -9.03 10.26
N TYR A 110 -14.12 -8.02 9.46
CA TYR A 110 -13.38 -8.27 8.22
C TYR A 110 -11.91 -8.61 8.47
N ARG A 111 -11.26 -7.95 9.45
CA ARG A 111 -9.88 -8.29 9.85
C ARG A 111 -9.79 -9.69 10.47
N ASP A 112 -10.77 -10.09 11.27
CA ASP A 112 -10.89 -11.44 11.84
C ASP A 112 -11.02 -12.47 10.72
N ARG A 113 -11.89 -12.19 9.73
CA ARG A 113 -12.04 -13.05 8.54
C ARG A 113 -10.74 -13.17 7.76
N GLU A 114 -10.01 -12.07 7.58
CA GLU A 114 -8.70 -12.08 6.92
C GLU A 114 -7.70 -12.93 7.70
N ALA A 115 -7.61 -12.75 9.02
CA ALA A 115 -6.76 -13.56 9.89
C ALA A 115 -7.13 -15.05 9.83
N ASP A 116 -8.42 -15.39 9.86
CA ASP A 116 -8.92 -16.76 9.75
C ASP A 116 -8.57 -17.39 8.40
N TRP A 117 -8.73 -16.63 7.30
CA TRP A 117 -8.38 -17.08 5.96
C TRP A 117 -6.87 -17.31 5.83
N ARG A 118 -6.05 -16.39 6.34
CA ARG A 118 -4.58 -16.51 6.31
C ARG A 118 -4.11 -17.74 7.09
N LEU A 119 -4.56 -17.89 8.34
CA LEU A 119 -4.27 -19.08 9.15
C LEU A 119 -4.76 -20.37 8.49
N GLY A 120 -5.97 -20.36 7.92
CA GLY A 120 -6.57 -21.50 7.23
C GLY A 120 -5.83 -21.93 5.96
N ASN A 121 -5.09 -21.01 5.33
CA ASN A 121 -4.28 -21.27 4.12
C ASN A 121 -2.79 -21.45 4.41
N GLY A 122 -2.42 -21.62 5.69
CA GLY A 122 -1.03 -21.89 6.09
C GLY A 122 -0.10 -20.68 5.97
N ASP A 123 -0.64 -19.46 5.97
CA ASP A 123 0.15 -18.22 6.04
C ASP A 123 0.74 -18.10 7.47
N PRO A 124 2.08 -18.13 7.64
CA PRO A 124 2.70 -17.92 8.93
C PRO A 124 2.57 -16.45 9.33
N LEU A 125 1.46 -16.10 9.98
CA LEU A 125 1.36 -14.85 10.71
C LEU A 125 2.14 -15.00 12.02
N ASP A 126 3.17 -14.18 12.20
CA ASP A 126 3.75 -14.01 13.51
C ASP A 126 2.70 -13.45 14.50
N LYS A 127 2.98 -13.58 15.79
CA LYS A 127 2.05 -13.21 16.85
C LYS A 127 1.69 -11.71 16.81
N GLU A 128 2.62 -10.85 16.46
CA GLU A 128 2.40 -9.40 16.39
C GLU A 128 1.48 -9.05 15.21
N SER A 129 1.72 -9.64 14.03
CA SER A 129 0.89 -9.50 12.84
C SER A 129 -0.55 -10.02 13.07
N LEU A 130 -0.70 -11.13 13.81
CA LEU A 130 -2.01 -11.66 14.17
C LEU A 130 -2.74 -10.78 15.19
N GLU A 131 -2.04 -10.22 16.18
CA GLU A 131 -2.58 -9.28 17.16
C GLU A 131 -2.99 -7.93 16.52
N LEU A 132 -2.27 -7.48 15.49
CA LEU A 132 -2.64 -6.30 14.69
C LEU A 132 -3.92 -6.52 13.89
N LEU A 133 -4.14 -7.73 13.35
CA LEU A 133 -5.36 -8.08 12.61
C LEU A 133 -6.55 -8.30 13.54
N ARG A 134 -6.42 -9.18 14.55
CA ARG A 134 -7.52 -9.57 15.45
C ARG A 134 -7.80 -8.54 16.55
N GLY A 135 -6.93 -7.55 16.70
CA GLY A 135 -7.01 -6.55 17.74
C GLY A 135 -6.71 -7.13 19.13
N LEU A 136 -6.61 -6.25 20.14
CA LEU A 136 -6.31 -6.65 21.51
C LEU A 136 -7.41 -7.57 22.06
N SER A 137 -7.01 -8.67 22.72
CA SER A 137 -7.94 -9.48 23.51
C SER A 137 -8.61 -8.59 24.57
N MET A 138 -9.93 -8.55 24.51
CA MET A 138 -10.76 -7.80 25.44
C MET A 138 -11.21 -8.69 26.60
N ASP A 139 -10.45 -9.72 26.98
CA ASP A 139 -10.91 -10.71 27.96
C ASP A 139 -10.80 -10.18 29.40
N SER A 140 -9.82 -9.32 29.69
CA SER A 140 -9.63 -8.71 31.03
C SER A 140 -10.45 -7.43 31.22
N ILE A 141 -10.77 -7.11 32.47
CA ILE A 141 -11.50 -5.87 32.83
C ILE A 141 -10.61 -4.65 32.54
N GLU A 142 -9.30 -4.79 32.74
CA GLU A 142 -8.29 -3.79 32.47
C GLU A 142 -8.19 -3.49 30.96
N ALA A 143 -8.17 -4.52 30.12
CA ALA A 143 -8.18 -4.36 28.66
C ALA A 143 -9.50 -3.74 28.18
N LYS A 144 -10.65 -4.16 28.74
CA LYS A 144 -11.95 -3.55 28.47
C LYS A 144 -12.01 -2.07 28.85
N LYS A 145 -11.37 -1.69 29.98
CA LYS A 145 -11.31 -0.31 30.47
C LYS A 145 -10.35 0.56 29.65
N ALA A 146 -9.19 0.03 29.27
CA ALA A 146 -8.24 0.72 28.42
C ALA A 146 -8.83 0.95 27.02
N GLY A 147 -9.57 -0.04 26.52
CA GLY A 147 -10.09 -0.04 25.15
C GLY A 147 -8.96 -0.15 24.11
N TYR A 148 -9.35 -0.25 22.85
CA TYR A 148 -8.39 -0.29 21.74
C TYR A 148 -7.59 1.01 21.69
N GLN A 149 -6.27 0.88 21.64
CA GLN A 149 -5.32 1.97 21.51
C GLN A 149 -5.01 2.15 20.02
N LEU A 150 -5.47 3.25 19.44
CA LEU A 150 -5.33 3.56 18.03
C LEU A 150 -4.49 4.83 17.87
N ASN A 151 -3.62 4.89 16.86
CA ASN A 151 -3.09 6.17 16.40
C ASN A 151 -4.09 6.87 15.46
N ASP A 152 -3.80 8.10 15.07
CA ASP A 152 -4.67 8.91 14.20
C ASP A 152 -4.95 8.22 12.86
N MET A 153 -3.95 7.56 12.26
CA MET A 153 -4.11 6.85 10.98
C MET A 153 -5.04 5.64 11.10
N GLN A 154 -4.90 4.86 12.17
CA GLN A 154 -5.78 3.71 12.44
C GLN A 154 -7.20 4.16 12.74
N PHE A 155 -7.37 5.28 13.46
CA PHE A 155 -8.68 5.90 13.66
C PHE A 155 -9.25 6.39 12.32
N PHE A 156 -8.46 7.10 11.52
CA PHE A 156 -8.82 7.54 10.17
C PHE A 156 -9.33 6.38 9.32
N GLU A 157 -8.58 5.28 9.21
CA GLU A 157 -8.98 4.10 8.45
C GLU A 157 -10.35 3.54 8.85
N LEU A 158 -10.69 3.58 10.15
CA LEU A 158 -12.00 3.18 10.64
C LEU A 158 -13.10 4.19 10.28
N THR A 159 -12.79 5.49 10.36
CA THR A 159 -13.75 6.57 10.10
C THR A 159 -14.15 6.65 8.62
N GLN A 160 -13.21 6.39 7.70
CA GLN A 160 -13.48 6.55 6.27
C GLN A 160 -14.52 5.56 5.74
N LEU A 161 -14.69 4.40 6.37
CA LEU A 161 -15.77 3.46 6.08
C LEU A 161 -17.16 3.99 6.45
N MET A 162 -17.27 4.99 7.32
CA MET A 162 -18.53 5.72 7.53
C MET A 162 -18.74 6.81 6.52
N GLU A 163 -17.71 7.63 6.35
CA GLU A 163 -17.85 8.97 5.77
C GLU A 163 -17.86 8.91 4.25
N VAL A 164 -17.21 7.90 3.65
CA VAL A 164 -17.09 7.79 2.20
C VAL A 164 -17.96 6.64 1.67
N ARG A 165 -19.06 7.01 1.00
CA ARG A 165 -20.10 6.06 0.54
C ARG A 165 -19.57 5.00 -0.41
N ILE A 166 -18.61 5.34 -1.28
CA ILE A 166 -18.06 4.39 -2.25
C ILE A 166 -17.22 3.31 -1.55
N LEU A 167 -16.40 3.67 -0.55
CA LEU A 167 -15.56 2.72 0.18
C LEU A 167 -16.42 1.74 0.98
N LYS A 168 -17.47 2.23 1.63
CA LYS A 168 -18.46 1.37 2.29
C LYS A 168 -19.10 0.39 1.30
N SER A 169 -19.51 0.89 0.13
CA SER A 169 -20.13 0.08 -0.91
C SER A 169 -19.18 -0.97 -1.50
N PHE A 170 -17.88 -0.67 -1.51
CA PHE A 170 -16.82 -1.60 -1.90
C PHE A 170 -16.73 -2.78 -0.92
N VAL A 171 -16.57 -2.50 0.39
CA VAL A 171 -16.45 -3.53 1.43
C VAL A 171 -17.72 -4.36 1.61
N GLU A 172 -18.89 -3.77 1.36
CA GLU A 172 -20.18 -4.48 1.38
C GLU A 172 -20.47 -5.28 0.08
N HIS A 173 -19.53 -5.33 -0.87
CA HIS A 173 -19.67 -5.98 -2.17
C HIS A 173 -20.97 -5.54 -2.88
N ARG A 174 -21.27 -4.24 -2.80
CA ARG A 174 -22.41 -3.63 -3.48
C ARG A 174 -22.02 -3.07 -4.84
N LEU A 175 -20.79 -2.56 -4.98
CA LEU A 175 -20.30 -1.96 -6.22
C LEU A 175 -20.32 -2.93 -7.40
N GLU A 176 -19.99 -4.21 -7.18
CA GLU A 176 -20.00 -5.27 -8.21
C GLU A 176 -21.37 -5.53 -8.87
N ASN A 177 -22.47 -5.05 -8.28
CA ASN A 177 -23.83 -5.33 -8.73
C ASN A 177 -24.60 -4.06 -9.10
N SER A 178 -24.92 -3.92 -10.39
CA SER A 178 -25.66 -2.78 -10.93
C SER A 178 -27.07 -2.59 -10.34
N LYS A 179 -27.68 -3.65 -9.79
CA LYS A 179 -28.97 -3.57 -9.11
C LYS A 179 -28.85 -3.02 -7.69
N LYS A 180 -27.68 -3.20 -7.04
CA LYS A 180 -27.40 -2.65 -5.70
C LYS A 180 -26.89 -1.22 -5.78
N VAL A 181 -26.08 -0.92 -6.80
CA VAL A 181 -25.54 0.42 -7.07
C VAL A 181 -25.70 0.70 -8.56
N SER A 182 -26.59 1.63 -8.92
CA SER A 182 -26.77 2.07 -10.31
C SER A 182 -25.51 2.80 -10.83
N ASN A 183 -25.37 2.94 -12.15
CA ASN A 183 -24.22 3.68 -12.71
C ASN A 183 -24.25 5.16 -12.31
N THR A 184 -25.43 5.77 -12.20
CA THR A 184 -25.58 7.14 -11.69
C THR A 184 -25.11 7.26 -10.25
N ALA A 185 -25.55 6.37 -9.36
CA ALA A 185 -25.11 6.36 -7.98
C ALA A 185 -23.60 6.10 -7.85
N PHE A 186 -23.04 5.23 -8.71
CA PHE A 186 -21.60 5.00 -8.75
C PHE A 186 -20.83 6.31 -9.02
N ARG A 187 -21.23 7.07 -10.04
CA ARG A 187 -20.61 8.36 -10.38
C ARG A 187 -20.71 9.36 -9.24
N GLU A 188 -21.91 9.54 -8.67
CA GLU A 188 -22.13 10.46 -7.55
C GLU A 188 -21.24 10.11 -6.34
N MET A 189 -21.17 8.82 -5.97
CA MET A 189 -20.33 8.39 -4.87
C MET A 189 -18.83 8.52 -5.18
N TYR A 190 -18.43 8.37 -6.44
CA TYR A 190 -17.04 8.56 -6.85
C TYR A 190 -16.65 10.04 -6.87
N ASP A 191 -17.53 10.93 -7.34
CA ASP A 191 -17.30 12.37 -7.31
C ASP A 191 -17.13 12.88 -5.86
N GLU A 192 -17.85 12.31 -4.90
CA GLU A 192 -17.65 12.56 -3.47
C GLU A 192 -16.29 12.07 -2.98
N TYR A 193 -15.87 10.89 -3.43
CA TYR A 193 -14.56 10.35 -3.12
C TYR A 193 -13.42 11.19 -3.70
N GLU A 194 -13.54 11.67 -4.94
CA GLU A 194 -12.55 12.56 -5.55
C GLU A 194 -12.39 13.85 -4.76
N LYS A 195 -13.50 14.50 -4.41
CA LYS A 195 -13.48 15.72 -3.57
C LYS A 195 -12.86 15.48 -2.20
N PHE A 196 -12.94 14.24 -1.69
CA PHE A 196 -12.27 13.86 -0.46
C PHE A 196 -10.76 13.67 -0.67
N ILE A 197 -10.34 12.98 -1.72
CA ILE A 197 -8.92 12.83 -2.08
C ILE A 197 -8.26 14.19 -2.35
N GLU A 198 -8.95 15.10 -3.03
CA GLU A 198 -8.48 16.47 -3.30
C GLU A 198 -8.13 17.23 -2.00
N LYS A 199 -8.79 16.93 -0.87
CA LYS A 199 -8.48 17.54 0.44
C LYS A 199 -7.23 16.97 1.10
N LEU A 200 -6.81 15.77 0.69
CA LEU A 200 -5.58 15.16 1.19
C LEU A 200 -4.35 15.69 0.47
N ILE A 201 -4.49 16.27 -0.73
CA ILE A 201 -3.35 16.79 -1.48
C ILE A 201 -2.66 17.89 -0.64
N PRO A 202 -1.40 17.69 -0.22
CA PRO A 202 -0.69 18.69 0.59
C PRO A 202 -0.52 19.99 -0.19
N SER A 203 -0.62 21.11 0.51
CA SER A 203 -0.34 22.43 -0.05
C SER A 203 1.06 22.89 0.35
N GLU A 204 1.56 23.97 -0.25
CA GLU A 204 2.84 24.58 0.17
C GLU A 204 2.87 25.02 1.64
N LYS A 205 1.68 25.19 2.25
CA LYS A 205 1.54 25.60 3.66
C LYS A 205 1.39 24.43 4.62
N SER A 206 1.33 23.20 4.11
CA SER A 206 1.10 22.02 4.93
C SER A 206 2.29 21.75 5.85
N THR A 207 2.01 21.44 7.11
CA THR A 207 3.07 21.08 8.07
C THR A 207 3.66 19.70 7.75
N PRO A 208 4.86 19.36 8.26
CA PRO A 208 5.43 18.01 8.10
C PRO A 208 4.46 16.90 8.51
N GLU A 209 3.74 17.08 9.62
CA GLU A 209 2.73 16.15 10.10
C GLU A 209 1.58 15.97 9.10
N GLU A 210 1.07 17.07 8.54
CA GLU A 210 0.00 17.04 7.55
C GLU A 210 0.46 16.37 6.24
N VAL A 211 1.67 16.64 5.77
CA VAL A 211 2.25 15.99 4.59
C VAL A 211 2.32 14.48 4.80
N VAL A 212 2.88 14.04 5.94
CA VAL A 212 3.04 12.62 6.26
C VAL A 212 1.69 11.95 6.42
N PHE A 213 0.80 12.52 7.23
CA PHE A 213 -0.52 11.95 7.48
C PHE A 213 -1.32 11.84 6.18
N ASN A 214 -1.42 12.92 5.40
CA ASN A 214 -2.25 12.91 4.20
C ASN A 214 -1.70 11.98 3.11
N THR A 215 -0.39 11.91 2.96
CA THR A 215 0.24 11.01 1.98
C THR A 215 0.04 9.56 2.36
N ILE A 216 0.22 9.19 3.64
CA ILE A 216 -0.09 7.84 4.14
C ILE A 216 -1.60 7.56 3.97
N ALA A 217 -2.48 8.51 4.29
CA ALA A 217 -3.92 8.36 4.14
C ALA A 217 -4.31 8.01 2.70
N TYR A 218 -3.79 8.75 1.71
CA TYR A 218 -4.03 8.45 0.29
C TYR A 218 -3.46 7.09 -0.11
N TRP A 219 -2.22 6.78 0.31
CA TRP A 219 -1.58 5.49 0.03
C TRP A 219 -2.38 4.29 0.57
N VAL A 220 -2.92 4.39 1.78
CA VAL A 220 -3.74 3.35 2.40
C VAL A 220 -5.06 3.15 1.67
N LEU A 221 -5.69 4.26 1.26
CA LEU A 221 -6.94 4.20 0.51
C LEU A 221 -6.75 3.49 -0.82
N GLU A 222 -5.71 3.83 -1.58
CA GLU A 222 -5.41 3.17 -2.86
C GLU A 222 -4.87 1.74 -2.66
N TRP A 223 -4.22 1.44 -1.55
CA TRP A 223 -3.86 0.06 -1.22
C TRP A 223 -5.11 -0.80 -0.98
N LYS A 224 -6.00 -0.39 -0.06
CA LYS A 224 -7.16 -1.19 0.36
C LYS A 224 -8.31 -1.15 -0.64
N TYR A 225 -8.46 -0.03 -1.33
CA TYR A 225 -9.51 0.25 -2.29
C TYR A 225 -8.86 0.78 -3.57
N PRO A 226 -8.31 -0.11 -4.42
CA PRO A 226 -7.50 0.26 -5.59
C PRO A 226 -8.34 0.81 -6.74
N MET A 227 -9.20 1.78 -6.44
CA MET A 227 -10.19 2.36 -7.33
C MET A 227 -9.54 3.13 -8.47
N SER A 228 -8.41 3.81 -8.22
CA SER A 228 -7.65 4.47 -9.30
C SER A 228 -7.02 3.42 -10.22
N THR A 229 -6.48 2.34 -9.67
CA THR A 229 -5.93 1.25 -10.49
C THR A 229 -7.00 0.54 -11.31
N PHE A 230 -8.19 0.30 -10.75
CA PHE A 230 -9.31 -0.26 -11.49
C PHE A 230 -9.78 0.65 -12.61
N TYR A 231 -9.75 1.97 -12.40
CA TYR A 231 -9.99 2.94 -13.46
C TYR A 231 -8.96 2.80 -14.59
N ASP A 232 -7.67 2.75 -14.27
CA ASP A 232 -6.60 2.63 -15.28
C ASP A 232 -6.73 1.34 -16.11
N ILE A 233 -7.07 0.22 -15.47
CA ILE A 233 -7.35 -1.05 -16.17
C ILE A 233 -8.58 -0.91 -17.07
N ALA A 234 -9.63 -0.26 -16.59
CA ALA A 234 -10.84 -0.05 -17.38
C ALA A 234 -10.61 0.87 -18.58
N LEU A 235 -9.76 1.87 -18.43
CA LEU A 235 -9.33 2.75 -19.52
C LEU A 235 -8.49 2.00 -20.55
N LEU A 236 -7.56 1.16 -20.11
CA LEU A 236 -6.76 0.32 -21.00
C LEU A 236 -7.64 -0.69 -21.76
N ASP A 237 -8.61 -1.33 -21.08
CA ASP A 237 -9.58 -2.23 -21.71
C ASP A 237 -10.46 -1.53 -22.76
N GLU A 238 -10.86 -0.27 -22.51
CA GLU A 238 -11.60 0.54 -23.48
C GLU A 238 -10.76 0.86 -24.74
N GLN A 239 -9.46 1.12 -24.57
CA GLN A 239 -8.55 1.45 -25.66
C GLN A 239 -8.12 0.24 -26.48
N GLU A 240 -7.84 -0.88 -25.83
CA GLU A 240 -7.20 -2.05 -26.45
C GLU A 240 -8.13 -3.26 -26.58
N SER A 241 -9.35 -3.19 -26.02
CA SER A 241 -10.31 -4.29 -26.01
C SER A 241 -9.70 -5.57 -25.42
N LEU A 242 -9.13 -5.45 -24.21
CA LEU A 242 -8.36 -6.50 -23.55
C LEU A 242 -9.18 -7.78 -23.32
N GLY A 243 -10.50 -7.71 -23.18
CA GLY A 243 -11.32 -8.91 -23.01
C GLY A 243 -11.06 -9.59 -21.65
N ASP A 244 -10.76 -10.89 -21.66
CA ASP A 244 -10.48 -11.65 -20.43
C ASP A 244 -9.07 -11.36 -19.90
N ILE A 245 -8.98 -10.93 -18.65
CA ILE A 245 -7.74 -10.57 -17.96
C ILE A 245 -7.50 -11.60 -16.87
N ASP A 246 -6.27 -12.10 -16.75
CA ASP A 246 -5.92 -13.03 -15.67
C ASP A 246 -5.93 -12.31 -14.31
N SER A 247 -6.65 -12.85 -13.33
CA SER A 247 -6.73 -12.28 -11.99
C SER A 247 -5.37 -12.15 -11.31
N ARG A 248 -4.41 -13.04 -11.64
CA ARG A 248 -3.05 -12.97 -11.11
C ARG A 248 -2.33 -11.69 -11.54
N GLN A 249 -2.60 -11.19 -12.74
CA GLN A 249 -2.03 -9.92 -13.21
C GLN A 249 -2.57 -8.75 -12.39
N VAL A 250 -3.88 -8.74 -12.10
CA VAL A 250 -4.52 -7.70 -11.28
C VAL A 250 -4.02 -7.76 -9.83
N CYS A 251 -3.98 -8.96 -9.24
CA CYS A 251 -3.45 -9.18 -7.89
C CYS A 251 -2.00 -8.71 -7.75
N ALA A 252 -1.14 -9.02 -8.72
CA ALA A 252 0.27 -8.61 -8.70
C ALA A 252 0.46 -7.08 -8.67
N ILE A 253 -0.50 -6.29 -9.17
CA ILE A 253 -0.43 -4.83 -9.18
C ILE A 253 -1.09 -4.22 -7.95
N CYS A 254 -2.24 -4.75 -7.51
CA CYS A 254 -3.05 -4.06 -6.51
C CYS A 254 -3.81 -4.95 -5.53
N GLY A 255 -3.41 -6.20 -5.34
CA GLY A 255 -4.04 -7.08 -4.35
C GLY A 255 -3.11 -8.10 -3.72
N ASP A 256 -3.73 -9.07 -3.06
CA ASP A 256 -3.09 -10.16 -2.36
C ASP A 256 -2.39 -11.07 -3.38
N THR A 257 -1.07 -11.20 -3.23
CA THR A 257 -0.23 -11.99 -4.11
C THR A 257 0.42 -13.12 -3.33
N ILE A 258 0.26 -14.33 -3.84
CA ILE A 258 0.93 -15.53 -3.34
C ILE A 258 1.94 -15.95 -4.40
N ILE A 259 3.23 -15.91 -4.06
CA ILE A 259 4.32 -16.26 -4.96
C ILE A 259 4.94 -17.56 -4.46
N PRO A 260 4.75 -18.69 -5.16
CA PRO A 260 5.35 -19.96 -4.78
C PRO A 260 6.88 -19.90 -4.85
N GLN A 261 7.56 -20.44 -3.83
CA GLN A 261 9.01 -20.68 -3.82
C GLN A 261 9.29 -22.09 -3.30
N ASP A 262 10.49 -22.60 -3.58
CA ASP A 262 10.91 -23.97 -3.23
C ASP A 262 10.89 -24.24 -1.71
N HIS A 263 10.98 -23.19 -0.88
CA HIS A 263 11.01 -23.29 0.58
C HIS A 263 9.77 -22.72 1.27
N GLY A 264 8.68 -22.48 0.51
CA GLY A 264 7.42 -21.94 1.02
C GLY A 264 6.90 -20.79 0.16
N ASN A 265 5.62 -20.48 0.31
CA ASN A 265 5.02 -19.37 -0.43
C ASN A 265 5.39 -18.03 0.21
N VAL A 266 5.64 -17.02 -0.63
CA VAL A 266 5.71 -15.62 -0.21
C VAL A 266 4.32 -15.01 -0.32
N TYR A 267 3.79 -14.52 0.79
CA TYR A 267 2.50 -13.83 0.87
C TYR A 267 2.77 -12.33 1.01
N THR A 268 2.30 -11.53 0.05
CA THR A 268 2.57 -10.09 0.05
C THR A 268 1.51 -9.33 -0.73
N HIS A 269 1.57 -8.01 -0.64
CA HIS A 269 0.70 -7.09 -1.37
C HIS A 269 1.55 -6.13 -2.18
N SER A 270 1.14 -5.89 -3.41
CA SER A 270 1.72 -4.81 -4.20
C SER A 270 1.14 -3.46 -3.77
N ARG A 271 1.91 -2.75 -2.96
CA ARG A 271 1.59 -1.41 -2.46
C ARG A 271 2.42 -0.33 -3.18
N PHE A 272 2.83 -0.63 -4.40
CA PHE A 272 3.65 0.25 -5.24
C PHE A 272 2.81 1.32 -5.93
N ILE A 273 2.04 2.09 -5.13
CA ILE A 273 0.91 2.90 -5.59
C ILE A 273 1.32 3.89 -6.68
N LYS A 274 2.46 4.57 -6.51
CA LYS A 274 2.96 5.55 -7.50
C LYS A 274 3.29 4.90 -8.85
N GLN A 275 3.73 3.63 -8.84
CA GLN A 275 4.09 2.90 -10.06
C GLN A 275 2.90 2.27 -10.78
N ARG A 276 1.74 2.12 -10.11
CA ARG A 276 0.60 1.37 -10.65
C ARG A 276 0.13 1.85 -12.04
N PRO A 277 0.03 3.16 -12.37
CA PRO A 277 -0.35 3.59 -13.71
C PRO A 277 0.59 3.07 -14.81
N SER A 278 1.89 2.96 -14.52
CA SER A 278 2.89 2.39 -15.42
C SER A 278 2.78 0.86 -15.47
N LEU A 279 2.65 0.23 -14.31
CA LEU A 279 2.51 -1.22 -14.19
C LEU A 279 1.26 -1.75 -14.90
N VAL A 280 0.13 -1.03 -14.85
CA VAL A 280 -1.09 -1.42 -15.58
C VAL A 280 -0.80 -1.57 -17.07
N LYS A 281 -0.10 -0.62 -17.69
CA LYS A 281 0.24 -0.68 -19.12
C LYS A 281 1.24 -1.78 -19.47
N LYS A 282 2.12 -2.12 -18.53
CA LYS A 282 3.18 -3.13 -18.72
C LYS A 282 2.69 -4.56 -18.49
N VAL A 283 1.88 -4.77 -17.46
CA VAL A 283 1.54 -6.09 -16.93
C VAL A 283 0.18 -6.55 -17.40
N ILE A 284 -0.81 -5.66 -17.50
CA ILE A 284 -2.18 -6.04 -17.83
C ILE A 284 -2.32 -6.27 -19.33
N CYS A 285 -2.71 -7.48 -19.70
CA CYS A 285 -3.01 -7.84 -21.08
C CYS A 285 -4.13 -8.90 -21.17
N ASN A 286 -4.60 -9.15 -22.38
CA ASN A 286 -5.51 -10.25 -22.66
C ASN A 286 -4.84 -11.59 -22.33
N LYS A 287 -5.49 -12.42 -21.51
CA LYS A 287 -4.97 -13.72 -21.07
C LYS A 287 -4.58 -14.66 -22.21
N ALA A 288 -5.32 -14.64 -23.32
CA ALA A 288 -5.05 -15.48 -24.49
C ALA A 288 -4.03 -14.85 -25.47
N LYS A 289 -3.63 -13.59 -25.26
CA LYS A 289 -2.66 -12.86 -26.08
C LYS A 289 -1.49 -12.32 -25.23
N MET A 290 -1.09 -13.08 -24.21
CA MET A 290 0.05 -12.75 -23.38
C MET A 290 1.30 -12.55 -24.27
N THR A 291 1.98 -11.41 -24.08
CA THR A 291 3.21 -11.07 -24.82
C THR A 291 4.43 -11.40 -23.98
N LEU A 292 5.58 -11.63 -24.64
CA LEU A 292 6.85 -11.82 -23.94
C LEU A 292 7.20 -10.62 -23.04
N ASP A 293 6.85 -9.41 -23.47
CA ASP A 293 7.04 -8.20 -22.66
C ASP A 293 6.19 -8.22 -21.38
N ALA A 294 4.89 -8.58 -21.49
CA ALA A 294 4.02 -8.67 -20.31
C ALA A 294 4.46 -9.78 -19.35
N GLU A 295 4.96 -10.91 -19.87
CA GLU A 295 5.57 -11.97 -19.05
C GLU A 295 6.83 -11.48 -18.35
N PHE A 296 7.70 -10.76 -19.06
CA PHE A 296 8.92 -10.17 -18.49
C PHE A 296 8.62 -9.15 -17.38
N TYR A 297 7.63 -8.27 -17.59
CA TYR A 297 7.20 -7.32 -16.57
C TYR A 297 6.53 -8.01 -15.38
N SER A 298 5.70 -9.03 -15.61
CA SER A 298 5.08 -9.83 -14.54
C SER A 298 6.12 -10.57 -13.71
N PHE A 299 7.14 -11.13 -14.36
CA PHE A 299 8.25 -11.81 -13.72
C PHE A 299 9.04 -10.85 -12.84
N THR A 300 9.51 -9.73 -13.40
CA THR A 300 10.32 -8.75 -12.66
C THR A 300 9.52 -8.09 -11.51
N LEU A 301 8.21 -7.84 -11.69
CA LEU A 301 7.33 -7.40 -10.60
C LEU A 301 7.26 -8.43 -9.47
N SER A 302 7.12 -9.72 -9.80
CA SER A 302 7.12 -10.80 -8.79
C SER A 302 8.43 -10.86 -8.01
N GLN A 303 9.57 -10.66 -8.69
CA GLN A 303 10.87 -10.60 -8.03
C GLN A 303 10.97 -9.41 -7.06
N TYR A 304 10.52 -8.21 -7.45
CA TYR A 304 10.45 -7.06 -6.52
C TYR A 304 9.53 -7.32 -5.32
N LEU A 305 8.42 -8.02 -5.51
CA LEU A 305 7.53 -8.41 -4.41
C LEU A 305 8.18 -9.40 -3.43
N ILE A 306 8.99 -10.34 -3.94
CA ILE A 306 9.82 -11.23 -3.10
C ILE A 306 10.85 -10.41 -2.33
N ILE A 307 11.63 -9.56 -3.01
CA ILE A 307 12.67 -8.73 -2.39
C ILE A 307 12.05 -7.85 -1.30
N LYS A 308 10.92 -7.18 -1.59
CA LYS A 308 10.16 -6.42 -0.59
C LYS A 308 9.83 -7.26 0.63
N SER A 309 9.29 -8.48 0.42
CA SER A 309 8.95 -9.37 1.53
C SER A 309 10.18 -9.75 2.36
N LEU A 310 11.30 -10.02 1.72
CA LEU A 310 12.56 -10.30 2.42
C LEU A 310 13.05 -9.10 3.21
N MET A 311 12.95 -7.91 2.62
CA MET A 311 13.39 -6.67 3.26
C MET A 311 12.56 -6.29 4.49
N MET A 312 11.24 -6.44 4.41
CA MET A 312 10.34 -6.11 5.52
C MET A 312 10.52 -7.03 6.73
N ASN A 313 11.03 -8.25 6.53
CA ASN A 313 11.02 -9.29 7.58
C ASN A 313 12.41 -9.76 8.01
N PHE A 314 13.44 -9.68 7.15
CA PHE A 314 14.71 -10.37 7.37
C PHE A 314 15.96 -9.56 7.06
N TYR A 315 15.86 -8.43 6.36
CA TYR A 315 17.06 -7.69 5.96
C TYR A 315 17.61 -6.86 7.12
N CYS A 316 18.82 -7.22 7.58
CA CYS A 316 19.55 -6.49 8.61
C CYS A 316 20.41 -5.38 8.00
N ALA A 317 20.36 -4.17 8.56
CA ALA A 317 21.27 -3.09 8.18
C ALA A 317 22.72 -3.41 8.56
N ASP A 318 22.89 -4.14 9.67
CA ASP A 318 24.17 -4.70 10.14
C ASP A 318 23.95 -6.14 10.64
N ALA A 319 24.50 -7.11 9.89
CA ALA A 319 24.38 -8.54 10.19
C ALA A 319 24.96 -8.93 11.55
N SER A 320 25.92 -8.17 12.10
CA SER A 320 26.52 -8.45 13.40
C SER A 320 25.58 -8.08 14.56
N SER A 321 24.74 -7.07 14.37
CA SER A 321 23.75 -6.61 15.35
C SER A 321 22.45 -7.41 15.29
N GLY A 322 22.12 -7.99 14.13
CA GLY A 322 20.82 -8.61 13.87
C GLY A 322 19.67 -7.61 13.78
N ASP A 323 19.96 -6.31 13.79
CA ASP A 323 18.96 -5.25 13.74
C ASP A 323 18.44 -5.07 12.31
N LEU A 324 17.12 -5.23 12.17
CA LEU A 324 16.45 -5.09 10.88
C LEU A 324 16.54 -3.64 10.41
N LEU A 325 16.74 -3.44 9.10
CA LEU A 325 16.82 -2.11 8.50
C LEU A 325 15.56 -1.28 8.79
N ILE A 326 14.40 -1.92 8.82
CA ILE A 326 13.13 -1.23 9.12
C ILE A 326 13.08 -0.72 10.57
N ASP A 327 13.60 -1.48 11.54
CA ASP A 327 13.67 -1.08 12.93
C ASP A 327 14.72 0.02 13.16
N TRP A 328 15.86 -0.08 12.48
CA TRP A 328 16.83 0.99 12.40
C TRP A 328 16.18 2.27 11.86
N PHE A 329 15.41 2.17 10.77
CA PHE A 329 14.71 3.31 10.17
C PHE A 329 13.75 3.96 11.18
N VAL A 330 12.98 3.17 11.92
CA VAL A 330 12.10 3.67 12.98
C VAL A 330 12.88 4.44 14.05
N ARG A 331 14.07 4.01 14.47
CA ARG A 331 14.78 4.71 15.54
C ARG A 331 15.49 5.97 15.05
N GLU A 332 15.98 5.95 13.82
CA GLU A 332 16.89 6.99 13.33
C GLU A 332 16.17 8.12 12.59
N THR A 333 14.97 7.89 12.04
CA THR A 333 14.27 8.90 11.23
C THR A 333 13.14 9.59 11.99
N THR A 334 12.83 10.80 11.54
CA THR A 334 11.83 11.70 12.14
C THR A 334 10.74 12.08 11.13
N ILE A 335 9.65 12.68 11.64
CA ILE A 335 8.55 13.14 10.79
C ILE A 335 8.98 14.18 9.75
N ASP A 336 9.98 15.01 10.08
CA ASP A 336 10.58 15.96 9.14
C ASP A 336 11.34 15.25 8.01
N ASP A 337 12.15 14.24 8.35
CA ASP A 337 12.86 13.41 7.36
C ASP A 337 11.86 12.73 6.40
N TRP A 338 10.73 12.25 6.92
CA TRP A 338 9.68 11.62 6.12
C TRP A 338 8.97 12.65 5.24
N ALA A 339 8.56 13.80 5.79
CA ALA A 339 7.85 14.82 5.05
C ALA A 339 8.67 15.35 3.86
N ASP A 340 9.98 15.53 4.04
CA ASP A 340 10.87 15.97 2.98
C ASP A 340 10.98 14.93 1.86
N PHE A 341 11.15 13.64 2.20
CA PHE A 341 11.09 12.58 1.20
C PHE A 341 9.74 12.52 0.50
N LEU A 342 8.61 12.63 1.22
CA LEU A 342 7.28 12.50 0.63
C LEU A 342 6.93 13.64 -0.34
N LYS A 343 7.48 14.85 -0.11
CA LYS A 343 7.37 15.97 -1.07
C LYS A 343 8.10 15.67 -2.39
N GLU A 344 9.28 15.05 -2.32
CA GLU A 344 10.03 14.63 -3.51
C GLU A 344 9.42 13.40 -4.19
N TYR A 345 8.94 12.45 -3.37
CA TYR A 345 8.27 11.24 -3.84
C TYR A 345 6.94 11.56 -4.49
N ASP A 346 6.22 12.60 -4.06
CA ASP A 346 4.99 13.10 -4.69
C ASP A 346 4.03 11.99 -5.12
N LEU A 347 3.49 11.24 -4.16
CA LEU A 347 2.53 10.17 -4.45
C LEU A 347 1.30 10.68 -5.21
N PHE A 348 0.90 11.93 -4.98
CA PHE A 348 -0.25 12.55 -5.63
C PHE A 348 -0.02 12.83 -7.11
N SER A 349 1.22 12.73 -7.62
CA SER A 349 1.49 12.75 -9.06
C SER A 349 0.78 11.60 -9.80
N ALA A 350 0.48 10.50 -9.10
CA ALA A 350 -0.28 9.37 -9.65
C ALA A 350 -1.80 9.61 -9.64
N TYR A 351 -2.27 10.66 -8.96
CA TYR A 351 -3.67 11.04 -8.94
C TYR A 351 -4.02 11.93 -10.15
N ASN A 352 -4.98 11.46 -10.94
CA ASN A 352 -5.67 12.23 -11.97
C ASN A 352 -7.17 12.23 -11.70
N LYS A 353 -7.92 13.16 -12.29
CA LYS A 353 -9.39 13.13 -12.25
C LYS A 353 -9.94 12.05 -13.18
N LYS A 354 -10.95 11.30 -12.73
CA LYS A 354 -11.49 10.13 -13.43
C LYS A 354 -12.79 10.48 -14.12
N GLU A 355 -12.95 10.01 -15.35
CA GLU A 355 -14.18 10.16 -16.11
C GLU A 355 -14.88 8.80 -16.25
N TRP A 356 -16.05 8.65 -15.63
CA TRP A 356 -16.73 7.35 -15.57
C TRP A 356 -17.76 7.17 -16.69
N THR A 357 -17.40 6.39 -17.71
CA THR A 357 -18.35 5.89 -18.73
C THR A 357 -19.06 4.62 -18.24
N ASP A 358 -20.21 4.28 -18.84
CA ASP A 358 -20.92 3.05 -18.48
C ASP A 358 -20.08 1.78 -18.79
N GLN A 359 -19.22 1.86 -19.80
CA GLN A 359 -18.26 0.81 -20.14
C GLN A 359 -17.19 0.66 -19.06
N ARG A 360 -16.55 1.76 -18.64
CA ARG A 360 -15.53 1.75 -17.57
C ARG A 360 -16.10 1.21 -16.25
N ILE A 361 -17.29 1.68 -15.86
CA ILE A 361 -17.98 1.18 -14.66
C ILE A 361 -18.21 -0.33 -14.75
N ARG A 362 -18.66 -0.83 -15.91
CA ARG A 362 -18.89 -2.27 -16.11
C ARG A 362 -17.61 -3.08 -15.89
N LYS A 363 -16.49 -2.64 -16.48
CA LYS A 363 -15.20 -3.31 -16.30
C LYS A 363 -14.73 -3.30 -14.85
N VAL A 364 -14.84 -2.16 -14.16
CA VAL A 364 -14.50 -2.06 -12.73
C VAL A 364 -15.34 -3.02 -11.88
N ARG A 365 -16.64 -3.17 -12.17
CA ARG A 365 -17.46 -4.16 -11.45
C ARG A 365 -16.95 -5.58 -11.61
N ASP A 366 -16.46 -5.94 -12.79
CA ASP A 366 -15.93 -7.27 -13.05
C ASP A 366 -14.57 -7.47 -12.36
N LEU A 367 -13.72 -6.44 -12.31
CA LEU A 367 -12.48 -6.45 -11.51
C LEU A 367 -12.76 -6.60 -10.01
N ILE A 368 -13.77 -5.91 -9.47
CA ILE A 368 -14.16 -6.05 -8.06
C ILE A 368 -14.60 -7.49 -7.75
N LYS A 369 -15.41 -8.11 -8.63
CA LYS A 369 -15.82 -9.52 -8.45
C LYS A 369 -14.64 -10.48 -8.51
N MET A 370 -13.65 -10.19 -9.36
CA MET A 370 -12.45 -10.99 -9.53
C MET A 370 -11.57 -10.97 -8.28
N MET A 371 -11.48 -9.81 -7.61
CA MET A 371 -10.67 -9.60 -6.41
C MET A 371 -11.39 -9.96 -5.11
N THR A 372 -12.72 -10.06 -5.14
CA THR A 372 -13.51 -10.42 -3.96
C THR A 372 -13.43 -11.93 -3.71
N ILE A 373 -12.76 -12.32 -2.63
CA ILE A 373 -12.82 -13.68 -2.09
C ILE A 373 -14.28 -13.96 -1.68
N LYS A 374 -14.88 -15.01 -2.24
CA LYS A 374 -16.25 -15.43 -1.92
C LYS A 374 -16.33 -16.26 -0.64
#